data_AF-A0A9W4Q5K7-F1
#
_entry.id   AF-A0A9W4Q5K7-F1
#
_cell.length_a   1.000
_cell.length_b   1.000
_cell.length_c   1.000
_cell.angle_alpha   90.00
_cell.angle_beta   90.00
_cell.angle_gamma   90.00
#
_symmetry.space_group_name_H-M   'P 1'
#
loop_
_entity.id
_entity.type
_entity.pdbx_description
1 polymer ?
#
loop_
_entity_poly.entity_id
_entity_poly.type
_entity_poly.pdbx_seq_one_letter_code
_entity_poly.pdbx_strand_id
1 'polypeptide(L)'
;MILTSLPAVSPLWHREIQASSYESHDMRDDPAIEHLRSVRRALAVLRRDIEDMPATWALFLIAIAERPGCTGAWLAETTGVTTPLVLRALQELGPDSARGGPGAGLVESAPDPVNSKRKIWLLTKKGSGRIQDMLSTAFDPNITYNRETIASYRSAFETVSPPRVRTDQFNQSQLTRIKAAASKRFTDFKGENLIAFPLEPAQSLVGQQEGADGESYDGLSGWVGKNRGRWFEMPTIYADEGGVALADFDDPNDAFHFVLTWRGRHKQ
;
A
#
# COMPACT_ATOMS: atom_id res chain seq x y z
N MET A 1 18.17 8.95 -50.58
CA MET A 1 19.05 9.59 -49.58
C MET A 1 18.47 10.97 -49.33
N ILE A 2 17.65 11.12 -48.28
CA ILE A 2 16.88 12.35 -48.00
C ILE A 2 17.60 13.06 -46.85
N LEU A 3 18.24 14.19 -47.17
CA LEU A 3 18.83 15.09 -46.18
C LEU A 3 17.73 16.01 -45.66
N THR A 4 17.17 15.69 -44.49
CA THR A 4 16.29 16.60 -43.74
C THR A 4 17.14 17.65 -43.04
N SER A 5 16.97 18.92 -43.42
CA SER A 5 17.63 20.05 -42.77
C SER A 5 17.08 20.25 -41.36
N LEU A 6 17.99 20.41 -40.39
CA LEU A 6 17.63 20.82 -39.03
C LEU A 6 17.26 22.31 -39.02
N PRO A 7 16.22 22.71 -38.27
CA PRO A 7 15.87 24.11 -38.14
C PRO A 7 16.98 24.86 -37.38
N ALA A 8 17.32 26.05 -37.88
CA ALA A 8 18.29 26.93 -37.25
C ALA A 8 17.83 27.31 -35.83
N VAL A 9 18.63 26.93 -34.83
CA VAL A 9 18.45 27.33 -33.44
C VAL A 9 18.66 28.84 -33.38
N SER A 10 17.59 29.58 -33.09
CA SER A 10 17.62 31.04 -32.99
C SER A 10 18.53 31.49 -31.83
N PRO A 11 19.53 32.37 -32.04
CA PRO A 11 20.45 32.84 -31.01
C PRO A 11 19.84 33.96 -30.15
N LEU A 12 18.59 33.75 -29.67
CA LEU A 12 17.85 34.73 -28.87
C LEU A 12 18.08 34.61 -27.35
N TRP A 13 19.03 33.77 -26.90
CA TRP A 13 19.43 33.67 -25.48
C TRP A 13 20.50 34.71 -25.07
N HIS A 14 20.72 35.76 -25.86
CA HIS A 14 21.59 36.90 -25.54
C HIS A 14 20.83 38.22 -25.35
N ARG A 15 19.53 38.16 -25.11
CA ARG A 15 18.80 39.34 -24.62
C ARG A 15 19.08 39.53 -23.14
N GLU A 16 19.88 40.56 -22.86
CA GLU A 16 19.72 41.42 -21.69
C GLU A 16 19.49 40.69 -20.38
N ILE A 17 20.56 40.10 -19.84
CA ILE A 17 20.79 40.26 -18.41
C ILE A 17 21.07 41.76 -18.23
N GLN A 18 20.01 42.57 -18.25
CA GLN A 18 20.08 43.88 -17.62
C GLN A 18 20.63 43.60 -16.24
N ALA A 19 21.73 44.28 -15.92
CA ALA A 19 22.16 44.49 -14.56
C ALA A 19 21.05 45.26 -13.84
N SER A 20 19.92 44.59 -13.63
CA SER A 20 19.02 44.84 -12.52
C SER A 20 19.97 44.83 -11.35
N SER A 21 20.17 46.03 -10.82
CA SER A 21 20.89 46.28 -9.60
C SER A 21 20.40 45.25 -8.59
N TYR A 22 21.13 44.14 -8.46
CA TYR A 22 21.20 43.38 -7.24
C TYR A 22 21.82 44.37 -6.26
N GLU A 23 21.00 45.34 -5.82
CA GLU A 23 21.14 45.93 -4.51
C GLU A 23 21.45 44.75 -3.60
N SER A 24 22.53 44.88 -2.84
CA SER A 24 23.03 43.86 -1.92
C SER A 24 21.98 43.57 -0.86
N HIS A 25 20.90 42.89 -1.27
CA HIS A 25 19.94 42.24 -0.43
C HIS A 25 20.76 41.15 0.23
N ASP A 26 21.05 41.34 1.52
CA ASP A 26 21.85 40.41 2.27
C ASP A 26 21.14 39.06 2.22
N MET A 27 21.62 38.17 1.32
CA MET A 27 21.06 36.83 1.11
C MET A 27 21.13 35.97 2.38
N ARG A 28 21.72 36.47 3.47
CA ARG A 28 21.70 35.82 4.77
C ARG A 28 20.30 35.74 5.38
N ASP A 29 19.43 36.70 5.07
CA ASP A 29 18.09 36.84 5.67
C ASP A 29 16.95 36.39 4.75
N ASP A 30 17.25 35.80 3.58
CA ASP A 30 16.22 35.23 2.70
C ASP A 30 15.57 34.01 3.39
N PRO A 31 14.24 34.04 3.68
CA PRO A 31 13.55 32.93 4.32
C PRO A 31 13.64 31.62 3.52
N ALA A 32 13.76 31.69 2.19
CA ALA A 32 13.95 30.51 1.36
C ALA A 32 15.30 29.83 1.63
N ILE A 33 16.35 30.61 1.87
CA ILE A 33 17.68 30.07 2.19
C ILE A 33 17.66 29.38 3.55
N GLU A 34 16.93 29.90 4.53
CA GLU A 34 16.79 29.23 5.82
C GLU A 34 16.02 27.90 5.71
N HIS A 35 14.95 27.84 4.90
CA HIS A 35 14.27 26.57 4.61
C HIS A 35 15.20 25.54 3.97
N LEU A 36 16.02 25.93 2.99
CA LEU A 36 17.01 25.05 2.37
C LEU A 36 18.06 24.56 3.36
N ARG A 37 18.54 25.43 4.26
CA ARG A 37 19.43 25.03 5.36
C ARG A 37 18.76 24.04 6.30
N SER A 38 17.48 24.22 6.60
CA SER A 38 16.70 23.32 7.44
C SER A 38 16.59 21.93 6.82
N VAL A 39 16.21 21.84 5.54
CA VAL A 39 16.17 20.57 4.79
C VAL A 39 17.54 19.89 4.79
N ARG A 40 18.62 20.65 4.59
CA ARG A 40 19.98 20.09 4.63
C ARG A 40 20.35 19.52 6.00
N ARG A 41 20.00 20.23 7.10
CA ARG A 41 20.21 19.74 8.48
C ARG A 41 19.40 18.47 8.73
N ALA A 42 18.14 18.45 8.29
CA ALA A 42 17.25 17.30 8.40
C ALA A 42 17.81 16.07 7.67
N LEU A 43 18.28 16.23 6.44
CA LEU A 43 18.94 15.16 5.69
C LEU A 43 20.22 14.67 6.40
N ALA A 44 21.01 15.57 7.00
CA ALA A 44 22.20 15.17 7.74
C ALA A 44 21.88 14.29 8.96
N VAL A 45 20.74 14.50 9.62
CA VAL A 45 20.27 13.65 10.72
C VAL A 45 20.03 12.21 10.26
N LEU A 46 19.37 12.02 9.10
CA LEU A 46 19.11 10.68 8.56
C LEU A 46 20.39 9.94 8.19
N ARG A 47 21.42 10.67 7.73
CA ARG A 47 22.70 10.09 7.29
C ARG A 47 23.63 9.73 8.45
N ARG A 48 23.26 9.98 9.71
CA ARG A 48 24.16 9.81 10.87
C ARG A 48 24.60 8.37 11.12
N ASP A 49 23.78 7.39 10.78
CA ASP A 49 24.07 5.96 11.05
C ASP A 49 24.86 5.26 9.93
N ILE A 50 24.93 5.86 8.74
CA ILE A 50 25.65 5.29 7.60
C ILE A 50 26.55 6.38 7.03
N GLU A 51 27.86 6.20 7.20
CA GLU A 51 28.86 7.03 6.56
C GLU A 51 28.61 7.04 5.04
N ASP A 52 28.55 8.25 4.47
CA ASP A 52 28.23 8.46 3.06
C ASP A 52 26.91 7.87 2.55
N MET A 53 25.88 7.76 3.41
CA MET A 53 24.54 7.35 2.98
C MET A 53 24.08 8.15 1.74
N PRO A 54 23.74 7.51 0.62
CA PRO A 54 23.19 8.19 -0.54
C PRO A 54 21.89 8.92 -0.21
N ALA A 55 21.68 10.12 -0.77
CA ALA A 55 20.44 10.89 -0.54
C ALA A 55 19.18 10.09 -0.93
N THR A 56 19.28 9.23 -1.95
CA THR A 56 18.21 8.32 -2.36
C THR A 56 17.79 7.36 -1.25
N TRP A 57 18.70 6.92 -0.38
CA TRP A 57 18.35 6.04 0.73
C TRP A 57 17.58 6.78 1.83
N ALA A 58 17.93 8.06 2.06
CA ALA A 58 17.14 8.93 2.93
C ALA A 58 15.71 9.11 2.38
N LEU A 59 15.54 9.22 1.05
CA LEU A 59 14.21 9.25 0.43
C LEU A 59 13.42 7.95 0.69
N PHE A 60 14.05 6.78 0.69
CA PHE A 60 13.36 5.53 1.06
C PHE A 60 12.86 5.55 2.51
N LEU A 61 13.68 6.03 3.45
CA LEU A 61 13.27 6.17 4.85
C LEU A 61 12.06 7.09 4.98
N ILE A 62 12.06 8.23 4.28
CA ILE A 62 10.93 9.17 4.26
C ILE A 62 9.69 8.50 3.64
N ALA A 63 9.82 7.81 2.50
CA ALA A 63 8.69 7.15 1.84
C ALA A 63 8.08 6.02 2.70
N ILE A 64 8.90 5.24 3.40
CA ILE A 64 8.42 4.25 4.38
C ILE A 64 7.75 4.96 5.56
N ALA A 65 8.32 6.09 6.00
CA ALA A 65 7.74 6.89 7.07
C ALA A 65 6.36 7.45 6.71
N GLU A 66 6.14 7.82 5.45
CA GLU A 66 4.88 8.32 4.86
C GLU A 66 3.85 7.21 4.67
N ARG A 67 4.28 5.98 4.36
CA ARG A 67 3.41 4.81 4.19
C ARG A 67 4.08 3.53 4.75
N PRO A 68 3.80 3.13 6.01
CA PRO A 68 4.42 1.97 6.61
C PRO A 68 3.76 0.72 6.03
N GLY A 69 4.50 -0.39 5.97
CA GLY A 69 4.00 -1.61 5.36
C GLY A 69 3.97 -1.54 3.82
N CYS A 70 4.74 -0.64 3.22
CA CYS A 70 4.82 -0.53 1.78
C CYS A 70 5.72 -1.63 1.16
N THR A 71 5.48 -1.94 -0.11
CA THR A 71 6.27 -2.94 -0.84
C THR A 71 7.48 -2.29 -1.52
N GLY A 72 8.50 -3.11 -1.85
CA GLY A 72 9.66 -2.63 -2.63
C GLY A 72 9.28 -2.10 -4.02
N ALA A 73 8.20 -2.62 -4.62
CA ALA A 73 7.69 -2.13 -5.90
C ALA A 73 7.09 -0.72 -5.78
N TRP A 74 6.30 -0.47 -4.72
CA TRP A 74 5.75 0.85 -4.45
C TRP A 74 6.84 1.88 -4.17
N LEU A 75 7.88 1.50 -3.43
CA LEU A 75 9.04 2.36 -3.18
C LEU A 75 9.78 2.73 -4.48
N ALA A 76 9.99 1.76 -5.37
CA ALA A 76 10.64 1.96 -6.66
C ALA A 76 9.86 2.99 -7.51
N GLU A 77 8.55 2.82 -7.61
CA GLU A 77 7.66 3.74 -8.32
C GLU A 77 7.67 5.15 -7.71
N THR A 78 7.48 5.25 -6.39
CA THR A 78 7.33 6.53 -5.68
C THR A 78 8.61 7.36 -5.70
N THR A 79 9.77 6.71 -5.68
CA THR A 79 11.07 7.39 -5.70
C THR A 79 11.70 7.50 -7.09
N GLY A 80 11.06 6.93 -8.12
CA GLY A 80 11.55 6.97 -9.49
C GLY A 80 12.85 6.17 -9.71
N VAL A 81 13.10 5.14 -8.89
CA VAL A 81 14.32 4.32 -8.99
C VAL A 81 13.98 2.86 -9.27
N THR A 82 15.00 2.07 -9.65
CA THR A 82 14.78 0.66 -10.01
C THR A 82 14.62 -0.21 -8.76
N THR A 83 13.78 -1.24 -8.86
CA THR A 83 13.56 -2.22 -7.77
C THR A 83 14.86 -2.85 -7.23
N PRO A 84 15.86 -3.23 -8.06
CA PRO A 84 17.12 -3.76 -7.54
C PRO A 84 17.87 -2.76 -6.65
N LEU A 85 17.83 -1.46 -6.98
CA LEU A 85 18.45 -0.43 -6.15
C LEU A 85 17.72 -0.27 -4.81
N VAL A 86 16.37 -0.29 -4.83
CA VAL A 86 15.54 -0.29 -3.62
C VAL A 86 15.91 -1.46 -2.73
N LEU A 87 15.92 -2.68 -3.25
CA LEU A 87 16.20 -3.88 -2.45
C LEU A 87 17.61 -3.86 -1.84
N ARG A 88 18.61 -3.40 -2.60
CA ARG A 88 19.97 -3.24 -2.09
C ARG A 88 20.02 -2.22 -0.96
N ALA A 89 19.35 -1.08 -1.11
CA ALA A 89 19.31 -0.05 -0.08
C ALA A 89 18.58 -0.54 1.18
N LEU A 90 17.45 -1.23 1.03
CA LEU A 90 16.69 -1.77 2.15
C LEU A 90 17.44 -2.86 2.91
N GLN A 91 18.32 -3.60 2.24
CA GLN A 91 19.24 -4.51 2.90
C GLN A 91 20.23 -3.75 3.78
N GLU A 92 20.92 -2.73 3.24
CA GLU A 92 21.88 -1.91 4.01
C GLU A 92 21.22 -1.11 5.15
N LEU A 93 19.99 -0.64 4.95
CA LEU A 93 19.18 0.04 5.97
C LEU A 93 18.62 -0.95 7.01
N GLY A 94 18.57 -2.24 6.68
CA GLY A 94 18.08 -3.32 7.54
C GLY A 94 19.04 -3.70 8.65
N PRO A 95 18.77 -4.79 9.39
CA PRO A 95 19.68 -5.28 10.42
C PRO A 95 20.98 -5.88 9.85
N ASP A 96 20.95 -6.38 8.60
CA ASP A 96 22.06 -7.08 7.97
C ASP A 96 22.43 -6.43 6.62
N SER A 97 23.69 -6.06 6.45
CA SER A 97 24.24 -5.52 5.20
C SER A 97 24.43 -6.61 4.14
N ALA A 98 24.39 -6.24 2.85
CA ALA A 98 24.70 -7.16 1.74
C ALA A 98 26.15 -7.67 1.78
N ARG A 99 27.04 -6.97 2.48
CA ARG A 99 28.45 -7.32 2.65
C ARG A 99 28.71 -8.29 3.81
N GLY A 100 27.66 -8.77 4.49
CA GLY A 100 27.77 -9.73 5.60
C GLY A 100 28.14 -9.10 6.95
N GLY A 101 28.05 -7.78 7.07
CA GLY A 101 28.20 -7.04 8.33
C GLY A 101 26.85 -6.56 8.88
N PRO A 102 26.84 -5.91 10.06
CA PRO A 102 25.64 -5.28 10.59
C PRO A 102 25.19 -4.13 9.67
N GLY A 103 23.91 -4.11 9.32
CA GLY A 103 23.28 -2.98 8.65
C GLY A 103 22.92 -1.87 9.63
N ALA A 104 22.25 -0.82 9.14
CA ALA A 104 21.93 0.34 9.97
C ALA A 104 20.82 0.09 11.00
N GLY A 105 20.01 -0.95 10.80
CA GLY A 105 18.89 -1.33 11.66
C GLY A 105 17.78 -0.27 11.70
N LEU A 106 17.61 0.49 10.62
CA LEU A 106 16.61 1.57 10.51
C LEU A 106 15.28 1.06 9.95
N VAL A 107 15.33 0.03 9.11
CA VAL A 107 14.13 -0.61 8.56
C VAL A 107 14.09 -2.09 8.93
N GLU A 108 12.90 -2.65 8.92
CA GLU A 108 12.66 -4.07 9.07
C GLU A 108 11.64 -4.53 8.01
N SER A 109 11.67 -5.83 7.69
CA SER A 109 10.74 -6.42 6.75
C SER A 109 9.86 -7.48 7.39
N ALA A 110 8.62 -7.58 6.92
CA ALA A 110 7.71 -8.67 7.24
C ALA A 110 7.10 -9.25 5.96
N PRO A 111 6.62 -10.50 6.00
CA PRO A 111 5.71 -11.01 4.98
C PRO A 111 4.46 -10.12 4.93
N ASP A 112 4.01 -9.80 3.72
CA ASP A 112 2.74 -9.12 3.53
C ASP A 112 1.59 -10.03 4.00
N PRO A 113 0.71 -9.58 4.90
CA PRO A 113 -0.41 -10.38 5.41
C PRO A 113 -1.42 -10.76 4.32
N VAL A 114 -1.53 -9.95 3.26
CA VAL A 114 -2.41 -10.22 2.11
C VAL A 114 -1.75 -11.21 1.16
N ASN A 115 -0.44 -11.05 0.91
CA ASN A 115 0.30 -11.92 0.01
C ASN A 115 1.67 -12.28 0.57
N SER A 116 1.77 -13.41 1.28
CA SER A 116 3.01 -13.88 1.93
C SER A 116 4.25 -14.01 1.02
N LYS A 117 4.09 -14.03 -0.32
CA LYS A 117 5.21 -14.01 -1.27
C LYS A 117 5.86 -12.63 -1.40
N ARG A 118 5.17 -11.57 -0.98
CA ARG A 118 5.64 -10.19 -0.98
C ARG A 118 6.21 -9.84 0.40
N LYS A 119 7.20 -8.95 0.39
CA LYS A 119 7.72 -8.33 1.60
C LYS A 119 7.22 -6.89 1.69
N ILE A 120 6.83 -6.52 2.89
CA ILE A 120 6.53 -5.15 3.27
C ILE A 120 7.65 -4.60 4.17
N TRP A 121 7.82 -3.29 4.14
CA TRP A 121 8.88 -2.59 4.85
C TRP A 121 8.30 -1.59 5.84
N LEU A 122 8.88 -1.58 7.04
CA LEU A 122 8.50 -0.70 8.13
C LEU A 122 9.77 -0.09 8.75
N LEU A 123 9.61 1.02 9.44
CA LEU A 123 10.67 1.57 10.28
C LEU A 123 10.78 0.76 11.57
N THR A 124 12.02 0.48 11.99
CA THR A 124 12.26 0.01 13.34
C THR A 124 12.06 1.14 14.34
N LYS A 125 12.09 0.85 15.65
CA LYS A 125 12.14 1.91 16.69
C LYS A 125 13.28 2.89 16.46
N LYS A 126 14.45 2.42 15.99
CA LYS A 126 15.59 3.26 15.66
C LYS A 126 15.29 4.15 14.44
N GLY A 127 14.71 3.57 13.38
CA GLY A 127 14.29 4.32 12.19
C GLY A 127 13.27 5.41 12.48
N SER A 128 12.23 5.09 13.26
CA SER A 128 11.21 6.05 13.69
C SER A 128 11.82 7.18 14.53
N GLY A 129 12.79 6.86 15.41
CA GLY A 129 13.56 7.88 16.13
C GLY A 129 14.33 8.81 15.21
N ARG A 130 14.89 8.31 14.09
CA ARG A 130 15.57 9.17 13.10
C ARG A 130 14.62 10.07 12.33
N ILE A 131 13.44 9.57 11.96
CA ILE A 131 12.40 10.40 11.33
C ILE A 131 11.93 11.48 12.31
N GLN A 132 11.74 11.13 13.58
CA GLN A 132 11.43 12.09 14.65
C GLN A 132 12.51 13.18 14.75
N ASP A 133 13.78 12.80 14.90
CA ASP A 133 14.90 13.74 14.97
C ASP A 133 14.95 14.65 13.74
N MET A 134 14.71 14.08 12.55
CA MET A 134 14.66 14.82 11.28
C MET A 134 13.53 15.86 11.29
N LEU A 135 12.31 15.47 11.65
CA LEU A 135 11.14 16.35 11.68
C LEU A 135 11.32 17.50 12.68
N SER A 136 11.81 17.20 13.89
CA SER A 136 12.12 18.20 14.91
C SER A 136 13.21 19.18 14.46
N THR A 137 14.15 18.72 13.64
CA THR A 137 15.22 19.56 13.08
C THR A 137 14.74 20.45 11.92
N ALA A 138 13.84 19.92 11.09
CA ALA A 138 13.36 20.57 9.88
C ALA A 138 12.27 21.62 10.14
N PHE A 139 11.38 21.33 11.09
CA PHE A 139 10.11 22.02 11.26
C PHE A 139 9.94 22.52 12.69
N ASP A 140 9.24 21.77 13.54
CA ASP A 140 8.92 22.14 14.92
C ASP A 140 9.48 21.08 15.88
N PRO A 141 10.26 21.47 16.91
CA PRO A 141 10.81 20.55 17.89
C PRO A 141 9.75 19.71 18.63
N ASN A 142 8.50 20.18 18.70
CA ASN A 142 7.40 19.49 19.38
C ASN A 142 6.59 18.54 18.49
N ILE A 143 6.90 18.46 17.18
CA ILE A 143 6.27 17.45 16.32
C ILE A 143 6.54 16.08 16.91
N THR A 144 5.52 15.23 16.98
CA THR A 144 5.65 13.84 17.40
C THR A 144 5.32 12.93 16.22
N TYR A 145 6.26 12.06 15.89
CA TYR A 145 6.13 11.00 14.92
C TYR A 145 5.77 9.71 15.66
N ASN A 146 4.46 9.47 15.78
CA ASN A 146 3.96 8.21 16.30
C ASN A 146 3.43 7.38 15.12
N ARG A 147 4.13 6.30 14.77
CA ARG A 147 3.68 5.39 13.73
C ARG A 147 3.83 3.93 14.11
N GLU A 148 3.01 3.14 13.42
CA GLU A 148 2.84 1.72 13.65
C GLU A 148 4.16 0.95 13.56
N THR A 149 4.40 0.13 14.58
CA THR A 149 5.46 -0.87 14.57
C THR A 149 5.00 -2.11 13.80
N ILE A 150 5.92 -3.02 13.46
CA ILE A 150 5.55 -4.34 12.90
C ILE A 150 4.52 -5.06 13.80
N ALA A 151 4.66 -4.96 15.12
CA ALA A 151 3.72 -5.58 16.05
C ALA A 151 2.31 -5.01 15.89
N SER A 152 2.19 -3.68 15.83
CA SER A 152 0.92 -2.98 15.60
C SER A 152 0.32 -3.33 14.24
N TYR A 153 1.15 -3.33 13.20
CA TYR A 153 0.74 -3.68 11.86
C TYR A 153 0.22 -5.13 11.81
N ARG A 154 0.96 -6.10 12.36
CA ARG A 154 0.53 -7.50 12.41
C ARG A 154 -0.77 -7.67 13.21
N SER A 155 -0.89 -7.03 14.37
CA SER A 155 -2.12 -7.13 15.18
C SER A 155 -3.33 -6.62 14.41
N ALA A 156 -3.19 -5.54 13.63
CA ALA A 156 -4.28 -5.02 12.80
C ALA A 156 -4.76 -6.03 11.76
N PHE A 157 -3.86 -6.82 11.15
CA PHE A 157 -4.23 -7.85 10.17
C PHE A 157 -4.64 -9.19 10.79
N GLU A 158 -4.21 -9.49 12.01
CA GLU A 158 -4.70 -10.66 12.76
C GLU A 158 -6.16 -10.46 13.18
N THR A 159 -6.56 -9.23 13.53
CA THR A 159 -7.96 -8.90 13.86
C THR A 159 -8.86 -8.72 12.64
N VAL A 160 -8.31 -8.30 11.50
CA VAL A 160 -9.07 -7.98 10.28
C VAL A 160 -8.95 -9.08 9.21
N SER A 161 -8.37 -10.24 9.53
CA SER A 161 -8.32 -11.35 8.57
C SER A 161 -9.74 -11.73 8.16
N PRO A 162 -10.15 -11.51 6.90
CA PRO A 162 -11.46 -11.97 6.45
C PRO A 162 -11.51 -13.49 6.65
N PRO A 163 -12.67 -14.06 7.02
CA PRO A 163 -12.80 -15.48 7.29
C PRO A 163 -12.27 -16.28 6.08
N ARG A 164 -11.13 -16.95 6.26
CA ARG A 164 -10.54 -17.83 5.25
C ARG A 164 -11.33 -19.14 5.24
N VAL A 165 -12.28 -19.26 4.32
CA VAL A 165 -12.99 -20.52 4.09
C VAL A 165 -12.11 -21.43 3.23
N ARG A 166 -11.91 -22.68 3.67
CA ARG A 166 -11.06 -23.65 2.97
C ARG A 166 -11.82 -24.40 1.88
N THR A 167 -11.19 -24.54 0.71
CA THR A 167 -11.75 -25.24 -0.47
C THR A 167 -11.87 -26.74 -0.32
N ASP A 168 -11.08 -27.34 0.57
CA ASP A 168 -11.07 -28.77 0.86
C ASP A 168 -12.40 -29.25 1.48
N GLN A 169 -13.28 -28.33 1.86
CA GLN A 169 -14.62 -28.61 2.37
C GLN A 169 -15.67 -28.84 1.25
N PHE A 170 -15.31 -28.68 -0.03
CA PHE A 170 -16.21 -28.79 -1.17
C PHE A 170 -15.89 -29.95 -2.09
N ASN A 171 -16.94 -30.59 -2.59
CA ASN A 171 -16.82 -31.52 -3.71
C ASN A 171 -17.11 -30.83 -5.05
N GLN A 172 -16.62 -31.42 -6.13
CA GLN A 172 -16.65 -30.82 -7.46
C GLN A 172 -18.08 -30.57 -8.00
N SER A 173 -19.06 -31.37 -7.56
CA SER A 173 -20.45 -31.20 -7.97
C SER A 173 -21.09 -29.93 -7.40
N GLN A 174 -20.67 -29.49 -6.21
CA GLN A 174 -21.14 -28.25 -5.59
C GLN A 174 -20.62 -27.04 -6.36
N LEU A 175 -19.33 -27.04 -6.70
CA LEU A 175 -18.69 -25.97 -7.48
C LEU A 175 -19.32 -25.83 -8.87
N THR A 176 -19.62 -26.93 -9.56
CA THR A 176 -20.26 -26.89 -10.89
C THR A 176 -21.66 -26.27 -10.85
N ARG A 177 -22.47 -26.58 -9.83
CA ARG A 177 -23.83 -26.02 -9.70
C ARG A 177 -23.82 -24.52 -9.44
N ILE A 178 -22.90 -24.04 -8.61
CA ILE A 178 -22.75 -22.61 -8.29
C ILE A 178 -22.36 -21.83 -9.56
N LYS A 179 -21.36 -22.31 -10.30
CA LYS A 179 -20.93 -21.71 -11.57
C LYS A 179 -22.05 -21.66 -12.60
N ALA A 180 -22.81 -22.75 -12.75
CA ALA A 180 -23.93 -22.82 -13.69
C ALA A 180 -25.11 -21.90 -13.31
N ALA A 181 -25.33 -21.66 -12.02
CA ALA A 181 -26.35 -20.72 -11.55
C ALA A 181 -25.95 -19.26 -11.81
N ALA A 182 -24.68 -18.92 -11.59
CA ALA A 182 -24.13 -17.59 -11.88
C ALA A 182 -24.17 -17.28 -13.39
N SER A 183 -23.69 -18.21 -14.23
CA SER A 183 -23.62 -18.01 -15.69
C SER A 183 -24.99 -17.85 -16.36
N LYS A 184 -26.06 -18.40 -15.78
CA LYS A 184 -27.43 -18.28 -16.31
C LYS A 184 -28.08 -16.92 -16.04
N ARG A 185 -27.65 -16.21 -15.00
CA ARG A 185 -28.29 -14.96 -14.55
C ARG A 185 -27.53 -13.71 -14.90
N PHE A 186 -26.21 -13.81 -15.02
CA PHE A 186 -25.35 -12.67 -15.30
C PHE A 186 -24.69 -12.92 -16.67
N THR A 187 -25.29 -12.38 -17.73
CA THR A 187 -24.84 -12.60 -19.12
C THR A 187 -23.50 -11.96 -19.44
N ASP A 188 -23.09 -10.94 -18.67
CA ASP A 188 -21.79 -10.27 -18.78
C ASP A 188 -20.77 -10.78 -17.75
N PHE A 189 -21.03 -11.93 -17.14
CA PHE A 189 -20.14 -12.54 -16.17
C PHE A 189 -18.90 -13.09 -16.87
N LYS A 190 -17.78 -12.38 -16.75
CA LYS A 190 -16.49 -12.72 -17.38
C LYS A 190 -15.40 -13.11 -16.37
N GLY A 191 -15.65 -12.95 -15.07
CA GLY A 191 -14.66 -13.18 -14.04
C GLY A 191 -14.38 -14.67 -13.79
N GLU A 192 -13.09 -15.04 -13.84
CA GLU A 192 -12.60 -16.33 -13.33
C GLU A 192 -12.54 -16.36 -11.78
N ASN A 193 -12.81 -15.22 -11.13
CA ASN A 193 -12.55 -14.92 -9.72
C ASN A 193 -13.85 -14.70 -8.91
N LEU A 194 -14.70 -15.73 -8.84
CA LEU A 194 -15.94 -15.68 -8.07
C LEU A 194 -15.71 -16.02 -6.59
N ILE A 195 -16.18 -15.16 -5.69
CA ILE A 195 -16.33 -15.47 -4.26
C ILE A 195 -17.81 -15.48 -3.90
N ALA A 196 -18.24 -16.40 -3.03
CA ALA A 196 -19.62 -16.43 -2.55
C ALA A 196 -19.72 -16.79 -1.07
N PHE A 197 -20.68 -16.17 -0.39
CA PHE A 197 -20.83 -16.24 1.07
C PHE A 197 -22.29 -16.52 1.46
N PRO A 198 -22.55 -17.24 2.57
CA PRO A 198 -23.91 -17.42 3.11
C PRO A 198 -24.38 -16.12 3.74
N LEU A 199 -25.62 -15.69 3.50
CA LEU A 199 -26.09 -14.41 4.06
C LEU A 199 -26.31 -14.49 5.58
N GLU A 200 -26.72 -15.61 6.14
CA GLU A 200 -27.00 -15.68 7.60
C GLU A 200 -25.75 -15.55 8.50
N PRO A 201 -24.64 -16.26 8.28
CA PRO A 201 -23.40 -16.06 9.03
C PRO A 201 -22.65 -14.77 8.63
N ALA A 202 -22.91 -14.24 7.43
CA ALA A 202 -22.25 -13.02 6.94
C ALA A 202 -23.09 -11.76 7.12
N GLN A 203 -24.31 -11.83 7.66
CA GLN A 203 -25.20 -10.67 7.76
C GLN A 203 -24.59 -9.54 8.60
N SER A 204 -23.86 -9.90 9.66
CA SER A 204 -23.05 -8.99 10.47
C SER A 204 -21.89 -8.34 9.71
N LEU A 205 -21.42 -8.98 8.62
CA LEU A 205 -20.35 -8.49 7.76
C LEU A 205 -20.91 -7.75 6.54
N VAL A 206 -22.14 -8.05 6.09
CA VAL A 206 -22.74 -7.56 4.84
C VAL A 206 -23.56 -6.28 5.04
N GLY A 207 -24.11 -6.05 6.24
CA GLY A 207 -24.84 -4.82 6.58
C GLY A 207 -23.96 -3.62 6.92
N GLN A 208 -24.55 -2.42 6.93
CA GLN A 208 -23.93 -1.25 7.56
C GLN A 208 -23.74 -1.56 9.04
N GLN A 209 -22.49 -1.67 9.49
CA GLN A 209 -22.19 -1.70 10.91
C GLN A 209 -21.95 -0.25 11.35
N GLU A 210 -22.75 0.23 12.29
CA GLU A 210 -22.33 1.36 13.13
C GLU A 210 -21.16 0.85 13.98
N GLY A 211 -19.98 1.42 13.76
CA GLY A 211 -18.85 1.22 14.64
C GLY A 211 -19.16 1.70 16.06
N ALA A 212 -18.38 1.25 17.03
CA ALA A 212 -18.50 1.72 18.42
C ALA A 212 -18.28 3.24 18.58
N ASP A 213 -17.77 3.89 17.53
CA ASP A 213 -17.52 5.32 17.34
C ASP A 213 -18.67 6.07 16.60
N GLY A 214 -19.71 5.36 16.15
CA GLY A 214 -20.80 5.93 15.37
C GLY A 214 -20.48 6.13 13.88
N GLU A 215 -19.33 5.66 13.40
CA GLU A 215 -19.03 5.65 11.96
C GLU A 215 -19.71 4.46 11.28
N SER A 216 -20.47 4.73 10.23
CA SER A 216 -21.10 3.68 9.42
C SER A 216 -20.05 3.11 8.46
N TYR A 217 -19.66 1.86 8.71
CA TYR A 217 -18.86 1.11 7.76
C TYR A 217 -19.81 0.46 6.74
N ASP A 218 -19.71 0.84 5.47
CA ASP A 218 -20.29 0.05 4.38
C ASP A 218 -19.54 -1.30 4.38
N GLY A 219 -20.19 -2.36 4.88
CA GLY A 219 -19.57 -3.67 5.16
C GLY A 219 -18.98 -4.37 3.92
N LEU A 220 -19.26 -5.65 3.75
CA LEU A 220 -18.63 -6.46 2.71
C LEU A 220 -18.96 -5.94 1.31
N SER A 221 -20.15 -5.40 1.10
CA SER A 221 -20.57 -4.76 -0.16
C SER A 221 -19.77 -3.48 -0.47
N GLY A 222 -19.54 -2.62 0.54
CA GLY A 222 -18.71 -1.43 0.42
C GLY A 222 -17.25 -1.74 0.19
N TRP A 223 -16.73 -2.75 0.90
CA TRP A 223 -15.37 -3.24 0.70
C TRP A 223 -15.18 -3.81 -0.72
N VAL A 224 -16.13 -4.60 -1.24
CA VAL A 224 -16.09 -5.11 -2.62
C VAL A 224 -16.07 -3.94 -3.61
N GLY A 225 -16.94 -2.94 -3.45
CA GLY A 225 -16.96 -1.75 -4.31
C GLY A 225 -15.65 -0.94 -4.28
N LYS A 226 -15.06 -0.73 -3.10
CA LYS A 226 -13.77 -0.03 -2.93
C LYS A 226 -12.62 -0.74 -3.64
N ASN A 227 -12.66 -2.07 -3.71
CA ASN A 227 -11.67 -2.91 -4.40
C ASN A 227 -12.03 -3.18 -5.86
N ARG A 228 -12.84 -2.31 -6.49
CA ARG A 228 -13.26 -2.44 -7.90
C ARG A 228 -13.97 -3.76 -8.21
N GLY A 229 -14.56 -4.39 -7.21
CA GLY A 229 -15.38 -5.58 -7.37
C GLY A 229 -16.85 -5.26 -7.60
N ARG A 230 -17.61 -6.26 -8.05
CA ARG A 230 -19.06 -6.22 -8.21
C ARG A 230 -19.71 -7.18 -7.23
N TRP A 231 -20.72 -6.69 -6.49
CA TRP A 231 -21.49 -7.47 -5.53
C TRP A 231 -22.83 -7.88 -6.13
N PHE A 232 -23.20 -9.15 -5.99
CA PHE A 232 -24.47 -9.70 -6.46
C PHE A 232 -25.13 -10.54 -5.38
N GLU A 233 -26.27 -10.09 -4.87
CA GLU A 233 -27.10 -10.92 -3.99
C GLU A 233 -27.92 -11.90 -4.80
N MET A 234 -27.84 -13.18 -4.45
CA MET A 234 -28.59 -14.25 -5.08
C MET A 234 -29.87 -14.50 -4.26
N PRO A 235 -31.05 -14.48 -4.91
CA PRO A 235 -32.31 -14.72 -4.22
C PRO A 235 -32.33 -16.14 -3.65
N THR A 236 -33.01 -16.29 -2.51
CA THR A 236 -33.11 -17.47 -1.62
C THR A 236 -33.60 -18.76 -2.27
N ILE A 237 -33.89 -18.75 -3.56
CA ILE A 237 -34.48 -19.85 -4.35
C ILE A 237 -33.55 -21.09 -4.42
N TYR A 238 -32.31 -20.97 -3.95
CA TYR A 238 -31.32 -22.06 -3.87
C TYR A 238 -30.95 -22.47 -2.44
N ALA A 239 -31.51 -21.81 -1.41
CA ALA A 239 -31.24 -22.10 -0.01
C ALA A 239 -32.56 -22.01 0.75
N ASP A 240 -33.04 -23.15 1.24
CA ASP A 240 -34.19 -23.19 2.14
C ASP A 240 -33.93 -22.36 3.44
N GLU A 241 -32.67 -21.98 3.71
CA GLU A 241 -32.20 -21.28 4.91
C GLU A 241 -31.01 -20.33 4.61
N GLY A 242 -31.25 -19.10 4.11
CA GLY A 242 -30.28 -18.01 4.33
C GLY A 242 -29.41 -17.49 3.17
N GLY A 243 -29.85 -17.58 1.90
CA GLY A 243 -29.34 -16.82 0.75
C GLY A 243 -27.84 -16.91 0.42
N VAL A 244 -27.43 -16.35 -0.73
CA VAL A 244 -26.02 -16.33 -1.16
C VAL A 244 -25.69 -14.96 -1.72
N ALA A 245 -24.50 -14.44 -1.50
CA ALA A 245 -24.00 -13.30 -2.26
C ALA A 245 -22.72 -13.66 -3.00
N LEU A 246 -22.49 -13.03 -4.15
CA LEU A 246 -21.34 -13.20 -5.03
C LEU A 246 -20.53 -11.90 -5.09
N ALA A 247 -19.21 -12.00 -5.02
CA ALA A 247 -18.30 -10.91 -5.34
C ALA A 247 -17.45 -11.32 -6.55
N ASP A 248 -17.33 -10.42 -7.52
CA ASP A 248 -16.51 -10.55 -8.73
C ASP A 248 -15.46 -9.42 -8.75
N PHE A 249 -14.22 -9.70 -9.13
CA PHE A 249 -13.11 -8.73 -9.09
C PHE A 249 -12.39 -8.66 -10.44
N ASP A 250 -11.99 -7.45 -10.84
CA ASP A 250 -11.37 -7.17 -12.14
C ASP A 250 -9.89 -7.62 -12.24
N ASP A 251 -9.17 -7.80 -11.12
CA ASP A 251 -7.75 -8.20 -11.12
C ASP A 251 -7.58 -9.71 -10.84
N PRO A 252 -6.99 -10.50 -11.75
CA PRO A 252 -6.66 -11.91 -11.51
C PRO A 252 -5.60 -12.14 -10.41
N ASN A 253 -4.90 -11.10 -9.96
CA ASN A 253 -3.98 -11.17 -8.82
C ASN A 253 -4.67 -10.88 -7.48
N ASP A 254 -5.88 -10.32 -7.50
CA ASP A 254 -6.80 -10.25 -6.34
C ASP A 254 -7.61 -11.56 -6.21
N ALA A 255 -7.05 -12.67 -6.71
CA ALA A 255 -7.59 -14.02 -6.65
C ALA A 255 -7.75 -14.49 -5.20
N PHE A 256 -8.76 -13.97 -4.52
CA PHE A 256 -9.39 -14.62 -3.41
C PHE A 256 -10.30 -15.71 -3.99
N HIS A 257 -10.02 -16.94 -3.57
CA HIS A 257 -10.61 -18.13 -4.13
C HIS A 257 -11.49 -18.82 -3.07
N PHE A 258 -12.80 -18.83 -3.35
CA PHE A 258 -13.88 -19.77 -2.93
C PHE A 258 -14.67 -19.60 -1.62
N VAL A 259 -15.66 -20.50 -1.48
CA VAL A 259 -17.11 -20.29 -1.28
C VAL A 259 -17.73 -21.45 -0.46
N LEU A 260 -18.53 -21.14 0.58
CA LEU A 260 -19.75 -21.78 1.18
C LEU A 260 -19.95 -23.31 1.36
N THR A 261 -19.98 -23.80 2.62
CA THR A 261 -20.58 -25.11 3.01
C THR A 261 -21.91 -25.00 3.75
N TRP A 262 -22.83 -25.89 3.34
CA TRP A 262 -24.11 -26.23 3.94
C TRP A 262 -24.16 -27.74 4.25
N ARG A 263 -24.91 -28.13 5.30
CA ARG A 263 -25.48 -29.47 5.49
C ARG A 263 -26.85 -29.43 6.21
N GLY A 264 -27.90 -29.25 5.43
CA GLY A 264 -29.05 -30.13 5.15
C GLY A 264 -29.83 -30.90 6.23
N ARG A 265 -31.16 -30.58 6.29
CA ARG A 265 -32.38 -31.38 6.56
C ARG A 265 -32.58 -31.92 7.99
N HIS A 266 -33.77 -31.90 8.59
CA HIS A 266 -35.11 -32.21 8.06
C HIS A 266 -36.23 -31.51 8.86
N LYS A 267 -37.37 -31.30 8.18
CA LYS A 267 -38.70 -31.20 8.81
C LYS A 267 -38.91 -32.33 9.82
N GLN A 268 -39.37 -31.96 11.02
CA GLN A 268 -40.52 -32.60 11.66
C GLN A 268 -41.62 -31.55 11.80
#